data_AF-A0A9E7DBB4-F1
#
_entry.id   AF-A0A9E7DBB4-F1
#
_cell.length_a   1.000
_cell.length_b   1.000
_cell.length_c   1.000
_cell.angle_alpha   90.00
_cell.angle_beta   90.00
_cell.angle_gamma   90.00
#
_symmetry.space_group_name_H-M   'P 1'
#
loop_
_entity.id
_entity.type
_entity.pdbx_description
1 polymer ?
#
loop_
_entity_poly.entity_id
_entity_poly.type
_entity_poly.pdbx_seq_one_letter_code
_entity_poly.pdbx_strand_id
1 'polypeptide(L)' 'MDVSVEDLYFLKDRSWYTTPEDEGIDDFFFPDGRGYHIKDDAPEEAKKNYEEFYSFQESGFLI' A
#
# COMPACT_ATOMS: atom_id res chain seq x y z
N MET A 1 13.93 8.98 -11.23
CA MET A 1 13.87 7.74 -10.45
C MET A 1 12.49 7.17 -10.73
N ASP A 2 12.43 6.12 -11.53
CA ASP A 2 11.19 5.39 -11.77
C ASP A 2 10.93 4.57 -10.50
N VAL A 3 10.04 5.05 -9.62
CA VAL A 3 9.58 4.24 -8.50
C VAL A 3 8.55 3.29 -9.10
N SER A 4 9.02 2.21 -9.72
CA SER A 4 8.14 1.20 -10.27
C SER A 4 7.40 0.53 -9.11
N VAL A 5 6.07 0.49 -9.20
CA VAL A 5 5.16 -0.12 -8.22
C VAL A 5 5.55 -1.59 -7.92
N GLU A 6 6.30 -2.22 -8.84
CA GLU A 6 6.87 -3.57 -8.74
C GLU A 6 7.98 -3.72 -7.68
N ASP A 7 8.61 -2.63 -7.20
CA ASP A 7 9.61 -2.68 -6.13
C ASP A 7 9.02 -2.43 -4.73
N LEU A 8 7.70 -2.24 -4.63
CA LEU A 8 7.04 -2.07 -3.34
C LEU A 8 7.12 -3.36 -2.54
N TYR A 9 7.97 -3.34 -1.52
CA TYR A 9 8.25 -4.49 -0.69
C TYR A 9 6.98 -5.03 -0.04
N PHE A 10 6.06 -4.15 0.38
CA PHE A 10 4.79 -4.57 0.96
C PHE A 10 3.87 -5.30 -0.03
N LEU A 11 4.00 -5.10 -1.34
CA LEU A 11 3.23 -5.81 -2.36
C LEU A 11 3.81 -7.17 -2.72
N LYS A 12 5.03 -7.51 -2.27
CA LYS A 12 5.69 -8.79 -2.57
C LYS A 12 4.95 -9.98 -1.98
N ASP A 13 4.27 -9.80 -0.85
CA ASP A 13 3.47 -10.85 -0.23
C ASP A 13 2.04 -10.39 0.01
N ARG A 14 1.08 -11.14 -0.57
CA ARG A 14 -0.35 -10.90 -0.41
C ARG A 14 -0.80 -11.00 1.05
N SER A 15 -0.08 -11.72 1.89
CA SER A 15 -0.40 -11.87 3.31
C SER A 15 -0.13 -10.59 4.10
N TRP A 16 0.72 -9.69 3.59
CA TRP A 16 1.14 -8.47 4.30
C TRP A 16 0.18 -7.30 4.14
N TYR A 17 -0.78 -7.36 3.21
CA TYR A 17 -1.72 -6.27 3.00
C TYR A 17 -3.13 -6.79 2.71
N THR A 18 -4.08 -5.89 2.88
CA THR A 18 -5.50 -6.10 2.61
C THR A 18 -5.90 -5.17 1.49
N THR A 19 -6.73 -5.66 0.57
CA THR A 19 -7.39 -4.83 -0.44
C THR A 19 -8.84 -4.60 -0.08
N PRO A 20 -9.48 -3.58 -0.64
CA PRO A 20 -10.89 -3.30 -0.40
C PRO A 20 -11.77 -4.53 -0.70
N GLU A 21 -11.46 -5.25 -1.78
CA GLU A 21 -12.13 -6.51 -2.14
C GLU A 21 -12.06 -7.59 -1.04
N ASP A 22 -10.93 -7.68 -0.32
CA ASP A 22 -10.74 -8.64 0.77
C ASP A 22 -11.62 -8.30 1.99
N GLU A 23 -11.94 -7.02 2.18
CA GLU A 23 -12.89 -6.53 3.19
C GLU A 23 -14.35 -6.49 2.70
N GLY A 24 -14.60 -6.89 1.45
CA GLY A 24 -15.93 -6.85 0.84
C GLY A 24 -16.39 -5.45 0.42
N ILE A 25 -15.45 -4.55 0.19
CA ILE A 25 -15.71 -3.22 -0.37
C ILE A 25 -15.79 -3.36 -1.90
N ASP A 26 -16.91 -2.92 -2.48
CA ASP A 26 -17.15 -2.89 -3.94
C ASP A 26 -16.48 -1.67 -4.61
N ASP A 27 -15.28 -1.32 -4.16
CA ASP A 27 -14.51 -0.18 -4.67
C ASP A 27 -13.05 -0.59 -4.86
N PHE A 28 -12.32 0.13 -5.72
CA PHE A 28 -10.89 -0.11 -5.92
C PHE A 28 -10.04 0.55 -4.83
N PHE A 29 -10.63 1.47 -4.05
CA PHE A 29 -9.94 2.17 -2.98
C PHE A 29 -10.71 2.04 -1.65
N PHE A 30 -9.95 2.02 -0.56
CA PHE A 30 -10.47 2.21 0.78
C PHE A 30 -11.11 3.60 0.89
N PRO A 31 -12.01 3.83 1.86
CA PRO A 31 -12.62 5.13 2.10
C PRO A 31 -11.62 6.25 2.44
N ASP A 32 -10.38 5.91 2.83
CA ASP A 32 -9.26 6.84 3.05
C ASP A 32 -8.58 7.28 1.72
N GLY A 33 -9.00 6.75 0.57
CA GLY A 33 -8.39 7.01 -0.74
C GLY A 33 -7.17 6.13 -1.04
N ARG A 34 -6.83 5.20 -0.16
CA ARG A 34 -5.71 4.26 -0.33
C ARG A 34 -6.17 2.99 -1.03
N GLY A 35 -5.39 2.44 -1.97
CA GLY A 35 -5.70 1.15 -2.59
C GLY A 35 -5.37 -0.08 -1.74
N TYR A 36 -4.50 0.07 -0.74
CA TYR A 36 -3.98 -1.02 0.07
C TYR A 36 -3.87 -0.60 1.54
N HIS A 37 -4.11 -1.52 2.46
CA HIS A 37 -3.81 -1.37 3.88
C HIS A 37 -2.83 -2.45 4.31
N ILE A 38 -1.69 -2.07 4.87
CA ILE A 38 -0.75 -3.02 5.44
C ILE A 38 -1.35 -3.66 6.70
N LYS A 39 -1.20 -4.98 6.83
CA LYS A 39 -1.63 -5.71 8.04
C LYS A 39 -0.63 -5.50 9.17
N ASP A 40 -1.11 -5.60 10.40
CA ASP A 40 -0.25 -5.50 11.57
C ASP A 40 0.72 -6.67 11.74
N ASP A 41 0.42 -7.82 11.12
CA ASP A 41 1.27 -9.00 11.11
C ASP A 41 2.42 -8.91 10.08
N ALA A 42 2.40 -7.88 9.22
CA ALA A 42 3.43 -7.69 8.20
C ALA A 42 4.80 -7.33 8.83
N PRO A 43 5.93 -7.70 8.18
CA PRO A 43 7.25 -7.34 8.66
C PRO A 43 7.43 -5.82 8.71
N GLU A 44 8.26 -5.36 9.66
CA GLU A 44 8.51 -3.92 9.87
C GLU A 44 9.03 -3.22 8.61
N GLU A 45 9.84 -3.92 7.79
CA GLU A 45 10.31 -3.41 6.49
C GLU A 45 9.16 -3.13 5.52
N ALA A 46 8.14 -3.99 5.49
CA ALA A 46 6.95 -3.77 4.66
C ALA A 46 6.14 -2.58 5.16
N LYS A 47 5.94 -2.46 6.49
CA LYS A 47 5.24 -1.32 7.11
C LYS A 47 5.91 0.00 6.75
N LYS A 48 7.24 0.05 6.90
CA LYS A 48 8.03 1.22 6.57
C LYS A 48 7.95 1.58 5.08
N ASN A 49 8.08 0.60 4.18
CA ASN A 49 7.99 0.83 2.75
C ASN A 49 6.60 1.32 2.32
N TYR A 50 5.54 0.79 2.93
CA TYR A 50 4.16 1.25 2.76
C TYR A 50 3.99 2.71 3.18
N GLU A 51 4.46 3.08 4.37
CA GLU A 51 4.40 4.46 4.86
C GLU A 51 5.17 5.40 3.94
N GLU A 52 6.38 5.04 3.49
CA GLU A 52 7.14 5.84 2.55
C GLU A 52 6.39 6.02 1.22
N PHE A 53 5.83 4.96 0.65
CA PHE A 53 5.07 5.04 -0.60
C PHE A 53 3.89 5.99 -0.51
N TYR A 54 3.04 5.84 0.52
CA TYR A 54 1.90 6.72 0.71
C TYR A 54 2.31 8.14 1.09
N SER A 55 3.40 8.32 1.84
CA SER A 55 3.96 9.64 2.16
C SER A 55 4.47 10.35 0.89
N PHE A 56 5.11 9.63 -0.04
CA PHE A 56 5.50 10.18 -1.34
C PHE A 56 4.30 10.51 -2.23
N GLN A 57 3.28 9.66 -2.23
CA GLN A 57 2.05 9.87 -2.98
C GLN A 57 1.27 11.08 -2.44
N GLU A 58 1.13 11.21 -1.11
CA GLU A 58 0.49 12.33 -0.43
C GLU A 58 1.28 13.64 -0.60
N SER A 59 2.62 13.57 -0.57
CA SER A 59 3.50 14.72 -0.82
C SER A 59 3.45 15.23 -2.26
N GLY A 60 2.65 14.63 -3.14
CA GLY A 60 2.46 15.08 -4.52
C GLY A 60 3.69 14.85 -5.40
N PHE A 61 4.62 13.98 -5.00
CA PHE A 61 5.82 13.69 -5.79
C PHE A 61 5.53 12.75 -6.98
N LEU A 62 4.37 12.09 -6.98
CA LEU A 62 3.97 11.10 -7.99
C LEU A 62 2.82 11.55 -8.90
N ILE A 63 2.35 12.80 -8.80
CA ILE A 63 1.31 13.41 -9.65
C ILE A 63 1.84 14.57 -10.48
#